data_AF-A0A3D4GFC7-F1
#
_entry.id   AF-A0A3D4GFC7-F1
#
_cell.length_a   1.000
_cell.length_b   1.000
_cell.length_c   1.000
_cell.angle_alpha   90.00
_cell.angle_beta   90.00
_cell.angle_gamma   90.00
#
_symmetry.space_group_name_H-M   'P 1'
#
loop_
_entity.id
_entity.type
_entity.pdbx_description
1 polymer ?
#
loop_
_entity_poly.entity_id
_entity_poly.type
_entity_poly.pdbx_seq_one_letter_code
_entity_poly.pdbx_strand_id
1 'polypeptide(L)'
;MQRVSALSVQHTVSTPLPRAFYTYFWDISPKNIDVQKHTKYIIERIMTWGDETACRWMHKTFSLESIRETLKTSRNLDKKTAVFFSYIYDVSQKEVRCLQKQSPPRPSAFWPY
;
A
#
# COMPACT_ATOMS: atom_id res chain seq x y z
N MET A 1 -37.59 -21.76 14.04
CA MET A 1 -36.73 -20.61 14.43
C MET A 1 -35.33 -21.14 14.69
N GLN A 2 -34.48 -21.17 13.66
CA GLN A 2 -33.16 -21.83 13.71
C GLN A 2 -32.03 -20.83 13.50
N ARG A 3 -31.02 -20.96 14.38
CA ARG A 3 -29.60 -20.60 14.24
C ARG A 3 -29.25 -19.13 14.09
N VAL A 4 -29.00 -18.48 15.24
CA VAL A 4 -28.08 -17.35 15.31
C VAL A 4 -26.66 -17.87 15.07
N SER A 5 -26.15 -17.62 13.87
CA SER A 5 -24.76 -17.88 13.50
C SER A 5 -23.82 -17.07 14.38
N ALA A 6 -22.88 -17.77 15.00
CA ALA A 6 -21.81 -17.20 15.80
C ALA A 6 -21.07 -16.10 15.03
N LEU A 7 -21.11 -14.88 15.55
CA LEU A 7 -20.18 -13.83 15.17
C LEU A 7 -18.79 -14.28 15.64
N SER A 8 -17.97 -14.76 14.71
CA SER A 8 -16.55 -14.96 14.95
C SER A 8 -15.91 -13.58 15.17
N VAL A 9 -15.80 -13.17 16.43
CA VAL A 9 -15.00 -12.02 16.84
C VAL A 9 -13.55 -12.34 16.44
N GLN A 10 -13.10 -11.76 15.33
CA GLN A 10 -11.70 -11.88 14.90
C GLN A 10 -10.83 -11.18 15.95
N HIS A 11 -10.11 -11.97 16.74
CA HIS A 11 -9.10 -11.46 17.65
C HIS A 11 -7.96 -10.87 16.79
N THR A 12 -7.83 -9.55 16.74
CA THR A 12 -6.75 -8.87 16.02
C THR A 12 -5.47 -8.96 16.85
N VAL A 13 -4.77 -10.09 16.72
CA VAL A 13 -3.44 -10.26 17.31
C VAL A 13 -2.47 -9.24 16.70
N SER A 14 -2.10 -8.24 17.51
CA SER A 14 -1.11 -7.21 17.17
C SER A 14 0.23 -7.88 16.85
N THR A 15 0.63 -7.80 15.58
CA THR A 15 1.87 -8.42 15.10
C THR A 15 2.90 -7.31 14.88
N PRO A 16 4.04 -7.31 15.60
CA PRO A 16 5.08 -6.31 15.42
C PRO A 16 5.88 -6.57 14.13
N LEU A 17 6.44 -5.51 13.56
CA LEU A 17 7.29 -5.59 12.39
C LEU A 17 8.61 -6.33 12.71
N PRO A 18 9.07 -7.28 11.87
CA PRO A 18 10.39 -7.91 12.04
C PRO A 18 11.54 -6.90 11.93
N ARG A 19 12.58 -7.09 12.76
CA ARG A 19 13.74 -6.18 12.81
C ARG A 19 14.48 -6.03 11.49
N ALA A 20 14.47 -7.06 10.65
CA ALA A 20 15.12 -7.05 9.33
C ALA A 20 14.61 -5.93 8.41
N PHE A 21 13.38 -5.46 8.61
CA PHE A 21 12.73 -4.46 7.76
C PHE A 21 12.81 -3.04 8.32
N TYR A 22 13.43 -2.84 9.49
CA TYR A 22 13.49 -1.53 10.15
C TYR A 22 14.17 -0.47 9.29
N THR A 23 15.14 -0.87 8.47
CA THR A 23 15.87 0.01 7.56
C THR A 23 14.95 0.74 6.56
N TYR A 24 13.81 0.16 6.21
CA TYR A 24 12.84 0.78 5.28
C TYR A 24 11.98 1.87 5.94
N PHE A 25 12.01 1.99 7.27
CA PHE A 25 11.17 2.89 8.05
C PHE A 25 12.03 3.91 8.81
N TRP A 26 12.81 4.69 8.09
CA TRP A 26 13.67 5.72 8.67
C TRP A 26 12.89 6.93 9.23
N ASP A 27 11.67 7.15 8.75
CA ASP A 27 10.80 8.27 9.17
C ASP A 27 10.06 8.04 10.50
N ILE A 28 9.85 6.80 10.91
CA ILE A 28 8.98 6.44 12.04
C ILE A 28 9.66 5.35 12.87
N SER A 29 9.56 5.46 14.20
CA SER A 29 10.03 4.40 15.10
C SER A 29 9.39 3.04 14.77
N PRO A 30 10.16 2.05 14.25
CA PRO A 30 9.60 0.80 13.75
C PRO A 30 8.92 -0.04 14.84
N LYS A 31 9.29 0.19 16.11
CA LYS A 31 8.71 -0.46 17.28
C LYS A 31 7.22 -0.15 17.48
N ASN A 32 6.75 0.98 16.96
CA ASN A 32 5.36 1.41 17.08
C ASN A 32 4.50 0.98 15.88
N ILE A 33 5.10 0.30 14.89
CA ILE A 33 4.42 -0.12 13.67
C ILE A 33 3.78 -1.49 13.90
N ASP A 34 2.46 -1.47 14.02
CA ASP A 34 1.62 -2.67 13.95
C ASP A 34 1.37 -3.06 12.48
N VAL A 35 1.65 -4.32 12.14
CA VAL A 35 1.58 -4.83 10.77
C VAL A 35 0.14 -4.82 10.22
N GLN A 36 -0.85 -5.14 11.05
CA GLN A 36 -2.24 -5.22 10.65
C GLN A 36 -2.83 -3.82 10.47
N LYS A 37 -2.59 -2.93 11.44
CA LYS A 37 -3.12 -1.56 11.42
C LYS A 37 -2.48 -0.69 10.33
N HIS A 38 -1.20 -0.90 10.04
CA HIS A 38 -0.45 -0.09 9.07
C HIS A 38 -0.18 -0.82 7.76
N THR A 39 -1.03 -1.77 7.39
CA THR A 39 -0.92 -2.60 6.18
C THR A 39 -0.57 -1.77 4.93
N LYS A 40 -1.37 -0.73 4.64
CA LYS A 40 -1.16 0.14 3.48
C LYS A 40 0.21 0.79 3.48
N TYR A 41 0.61 1.35 4.62
CA TYR A 41 1.88 2.06 4.76
C TYR A 41 3.08 1.11 4.58
N ILE A 42 3.00 -0.09 5.15
CA ILE A 42 4.09 -1.08 5.04
C ILE A 42 4.24 -1.57 3.61
N ILE A 43 3.13 -1.89 2.94
CA ILE A 43 3.14 -2.32 1.54
C ILE A 43 3.71 -1.23 0.64
N GLU A 44 3.28 0.03 0.81
CA GLU A 44 3.82 1.17 0.05
C GLU A 44 5.35 1.29 0.21
N ARG A 45 5.85 1.14 1.43
CA ARG A 45 7.29 1.24 1.72
C ARG A 45 8.08 0.10 1.11
N ILE A 46 7.59 -1.13 1.22
CA ILE A 46 8.26 -2.30 0.63
C ILE A 46 8.23 -2.23 -0.89
N MET A 47 7.13 -1.81 -1.51
CA MET A 47 7.09 -1.63 -2.96
C MET A 47 8.11 -0.59 -3.44
N THR A 48 8.33 0.48 -2.66
CA THR A 48 9.19 1.59 -3.08
C THR A 48 10.68 1.30 -2.84
N TRP A 49 11.03 0.73 -1.68
CA TRP A 49 12.41 0.60 -1.22
C TRP A 49 12.84 -0.83 -0.91
N GLY A 50 11.91 -1.78 -0.92
CA GLY A 50 12.14 -3.16 -0.53
C GLY A 50 13.02 -3.92 -1.52
N ASP A 51 13.78 -4.88 -1.00
CA ASP A 51 14.51 -5.86 -1.80
C ASP A 51 13.62 -7.09 -2.12
N GLU A 52 14.20 -8.09 -2.78
CA GLU A 52 13.50 -9.34 -3.08
C GLU A 52 13.00 -10.04 -1.81
N THR A 53 13.80 -10.03 -0.74
CA THR A 53 13.46 -10.64 0.54
C THR A 53 12.25 -9.97 1.18
N ALA A 54 12.20 -8.64 1.15
CA ALA A 54 11.09 -7.83 1.63
C ALA A 54 9.82 -8.05 0.80
N CYS A 55 9.95 -8.13 -0.53
CA CYS A 55 8.82 -8.47 -1.40
C CYS A 55 8.28 -9.85 -1.07
N ARG A 56 9.14 -10.86 -0.94
CA ARG A 56 8.75 -12.23 -0.57
C ARG A 56 8.04 -12.28 0.79
N TRP A 57 8.50 -11.50 1.76
CA TRP A 57 7.83 -11.36 3.05
C TRP A 57 6.46 -10.71 2.91
N MET A 58 6.37 -9.60 2.17
CA MET A 58 5.10 -8.90 1.88
C MET A 58 4.05 -9.86 1.29
N HIS A 59 4.42 -10.68 0.31
CA HIS A 59 3.51 -11.68 -0.29
C HIS A 59 3.07 -12.79 0.67
N LYS A 60 3.88 -13.12 1.68
CA LYS A 60 3.52 -14.12 2.70
C LYS A 60 2.66 -13.53 3.82
N THR A 61 2.84 -12.24 4.12
CA THR A 61 2.19 -11.57 5.25
C THR A 61 0.84 -10.95 4.88
N PHE A 62 0.73 -10.37 3.69
CA PHE A 62 -0.47 -9.67 3.25
C PHE A 62 -1.21 -10.45 2.17
N SER A 63 -2.54 -10.34 2.17
CA SER A 63 -3.35 -10.90 1.09
C SER A 63 -3.09 -10.18 -0.22
N LEU A 64 -3.21 -10.90 -1.35
CA LEU A 64 -3.06 -10.31 -2.68
C LEU A 64 -4.04 -9.15 -2.90
N GLU A 65 -5.24 -9.25 -2.35
CA GLU A 65 -6.26 -8.19 -2.44
C GLU A 65 -5.84 -6.93 -1.70
N SER A 66 -5.28 -7.04 -0.49
CA SER A 66 -4.73 -5.89 0.25
C SER A 66 -3.59 -5.21 -0.49
N ILE A 67 -2.75 -5.99 -1.17
CA ILE A 67 -1.64 -5.50 -1.98
C ILE A 67 -2.18 -4.73 -3.20
N ARG A 68 -3.14 -5.30 -3.92
CA ARG A 68 -3.79 -4.66 -5.07
C ARG A 68 -4.54 -3.40 -4.67
N GLU A 69 -5.28 -3.43 -3.56
CA GLU A 69 -6.00 -2.28 -3.04
C GLU A 69 -5.03 -1.15 -2.65
N THR A 70 -3.91 -1.50 -2.01
CA THR A 70 -2.86 -0.53 -1.68
C THR A 70 -2.29 0.09 -2.96
N LEU A 71 -1.98 -0.72 -3.97
CA LEU A 71 -1.48 -0.25 -5.26
C LEU A 71 -2.48 0.72 -5.93
N LYS A 72 -3.77 0.37 -5.95
CA LYS A 72 -4.82 1.21 -6.56
C LYS A 72 -5.02 2.54 -5.81
N THR A 73 -5.01 2.50 -4.49
CA THR A 73 -5.38 3.65 -3.64
C THR A 73 -4.20 4.53 -3.24
N SER A 74 -2.96 4.08 -3.41
CA SER A 74 -1.78 4.83 -2.99
C SER A 74 -1.55 6.07 -3.86
N ARG A 75 -1.12 7.14 -3.19
CA ARG A 75 -0.64 8.39 -3.82
C ARG A 75 0.86 8.59 -3.65
N ASN A 76 1.48 7.85 -2.74
CA ASN A 76 2.88 8.03 -2.35
C ASN A 76 3.83 7.13 -3.16
N LEU A 77 3.28 6.19 -3.95
CA LEU A 77 4.08 5.35 -4.83
C LEU A 77 4.64 6.16 -6.00
N ASP A 78 5.92 5.94 -6.28
CA ASP A 78 6.55 6.41 -7.49
C ASP A 78 5.89 5.81 -8.73
N LYS A 79 5.77 6.60 -9.80
CA LYS A 79 5.10 6.18 -11.04
C LYS A 79 5.75 4.92 -11.64
N LYS A 80 7.09 4.84 -11.62
CA LYS A 80 7.82 3.68 -12.15
C LYS A 80 7.48 2.41 -11.38
N THR A 81 7.51 2.49 -10.05
CA THR A 81 7.14 1.42 -9.13
C THR A 81 5.70 0.97 -9.34
N ALA A 82 4.78 1.93 -9.43
CA ALA A 82 3.37 1.64 -9.64
C ALA A 82 3.10 0.96 -11.01
N VAL A 83 3.77 1.41 -12.08
CA VAL A 83 3.71 0.74 -13.39
C VAL A 83 4.26 -0.68 -13.30
N PHE A 84 5.43 -0.88 -12.68
CA PHE A 84 6.03 -2.21 -12.52
C PHE A 84 5.09 -3.19 -11.81
N PHE A 85 4.56 -2.81 -10.65
CA PHE A 85 3.65 -3.66 -9.90
C PHE A 85 2.27 -3.80 -10.57
N SER A 86 1.82 -2.82 -11.38
CA SER A 86 0.59 -2.95 -12.16
C SER A 86 0.67 -4.11 -13.15
N TYR A 87 1.82 -4.32 -13.79
CA TYR A 87 2.03 -5.47 -14.66
C TYR A 87 2.12 -6.79 -13.88
N ILE A 88 2.80 -6.80 -12.73
CA ILE A 88 2.95 -8.02 -11.92
C ILE A 88 1.61 -8.52 -11.39
N TYR A 89 0.75 -7.61 -10.94
CA TYR A 89 -0.52 -7.97 -10.31
C TYR A 89 -1.72 -7.97 -11.25
N ASP A 90 -1.47 -7.74 -12.54
CA ASP A 90 -2.49 -7.60 -13.58
C ASP A 90 -3.56 -6.55 -13.22
N VAL A 91 -3.09 -5.36 -12.81
CA VAL A 91 -3.94 -4.22 -12.46
C VAL A 91 -3.89 -3.18 -13.57
N SER A 92 -5.06 -2.72 -14.01
CA SER A 92 -5.12 -1.68 -15.04
C SER A 92 -4.53 -0.36 -14.50
N GLN A 93 -3.58 0.23 -15.24
CA GLN A 93 -2.95 1.51 -14.88
C GLN A 93 -3.96 2.65 -14.67
N LYS A 94 -5.15 2.56 -15.30
CA LYS A 94 -6.24 3.54 -15.13
C LYS A 94 -6.83 3.51 -13.72
N GLU A 95 -6.80 2.37 -13.04
CA GLU A 95 -7.29 2.21 -11.67
C GLU A 95 -6.27 2.70 -10.63
N VAL A 96 -5.01 2.87 -11.03
CA VAL A 96 -3.93 3.25 -10.13
C VAL A 96 -3.90 4.76 -9.96
N ARG A 97 -4.24 5.22 -8.75
CA ARG A 97 -4.41 6.65 -8.46
C ARG A 97 -3.15 7.50 -8.66
N CYS A 98 -1.96 6.95 -8.40
CA CYS A 98 -0.71 7.70 -8.59
C CYS A 98 -0.34 7.93 -10.07
N LEU A 99 -0.89 7.13 -10.99
CA LEU A 99 -0.67 7.28 -12.44
C LEU A 99 -1.64 8.28 -13.08
N GLN A 100 -2.75 8.59 -12.41
CA GLN A 100 -3.73 9.55 -12.89
C GLN A 100 -3.17 10.99 -12.86
N LYS A 101 -3.58 11.80 -13.83
CA LYS A 101 -3.20 13.22 -13.91
C LYS A 101 -3.83 13.98 -12.75
N GLN A 102 -3.00 14.47 -11.83
CA GLN A 102 -3.46 15.21 -10.64
C GLN A 102 -3.58 16.71 -10.86
N SER A 103 -2.77 17.28 -11.76
CA SER A 103 -2.84 18.72 -12.03
C SER A 103 -4.06 19.05 -12.89
N PRO A 104 -4.86 20.06 -12.51
CA PRO A 104 -5.87 20.59 -13.41
C PRO A 104 -5.21 21.08 -14.70
N PRO A 105 -5.94 21.13 -15.82
CA PRO A 105 -5.44 21.82 -17.01
C PRO A 105 -4.99 23.23 -16.61
N ARG A 106 -3.90 23.71 -17.20
CA ARG A 106 -3.41 25.05 -16.91
C ARG A 106 -4.57 26.03 -17.13
N PRO A 107 -4.93 26.85 -16.14
CA PRO A 107 -5.91 27.90 -16.38
C PRO A 107 -5.37 28.80 -17.50
N SER A 108 -6.24 29.21 -18.43
CA SER A 108 -5.89 30.23 -19.42
C SER A 108 -5.41 31.46 -18.68
N ALA A 109 -4.27 32.02 -19.09
CA ALA A 109 -3.64 33.17 -18.44
C ALA A 109 -4.70 34.25 -18.14
N PHE A 110 -4.98 34.49 -16.86
CA PHE A 110 -6.08 35.35 -16.40
C PHE A 110 -5.58 36.74 -16.00
N TRP A 111 -4.43 37.19 -16.48
CA TRP A 111 -4.02 38.58 -16.21
C TRP A 111 -4.08 39.37 -17.51
N PRO A 112 -5.21 40.04 -17.77
CA PRO A 112 -5.31 41.07 -18.80
C PRO A 112 -4.71 42.36 -18.22
N TYR A 113 -3.40 42.50 -18.32
CA TYR A 113 -2.71 43.78 -18.17
C TYR A 113 -1.73 43.97 -19.33
#